data_AF-A0A697FY37-F1
#
_entry.id   AF-A0A697FY37-F1
#
_cell.length_a   1.000
_cell.length_b   1.000
_cell.length_c   1.000
_cell.angle_alpha   90.00
_cell.angle_beta   90.00
_cell.angle_gamma   90.00
#
_symmetry.space_group_name_H-M   'P 1'
#
loop_
_entity.id
_entity.type
_entity.pdbx_description
1 polymer ?
#
loop_
_entity_poly.entity_id
_entity_poly.type
_entity_poly.pdbx_seq_one_letter_code
_entity_poly.pdbx_strand_id
1 'polypeptide(L)'
;MKKILTSALALGVMTLIIGCGDGDLVELKNNGNDQAMFDLGNQEIMKKYPNYKLYDIASLKNLSSIKEGKEIYVWASNHIKDMKKQSPEKYSNYIFLMDKDKNYRLVLVSCLKDYCSVIDKTKDAGLY
;
A
#
# COMPACT_ATOMS: atom_id res chain seq x y z
N MET A 1 -18.01 -41.59 5.26
CA MET A 1 -18.35 -40.39 4.46
C MET A 1 -17.60 -39.19 5.01
N LYS A 2 -17.09 -38.35 4.10
CA LYS A 2 -16.53 -36.98 4.23
C LYS A 2 -15.24 -36.76 5.05
N LYS A 3 -14.15 -36.62 4.28
CA LYS A 3 -12.93 -35.87 4.60
C LYS A 3 -13.29 -34.41 4.90
N ILE A 4 -12.68 -33.82 5.92
CA ILE A 4 -12.32 -32.39 5.90
C ILE A 4 -10.93 -32.30 6.52
N LEU A 5 -9.93 -32.11 5.66
CA LEU A 5 -8.63 -31.59 6.07
C LEU A 5 -8.88 -30.16 6.54
N THR A 6 -8.81 -29.91 7.84
CA THR A 6 -8.63 -28.54 8.32
C THR A 6 -7.15 -28.29 8.35
N SER A 7 -6.68 -27.86 7.17
CA SER A 7 -5.38 -27.31 6.87
C SER A 7 -4.81 -26.49 8.02
N ALA A 8 -3.53 -26.74 8.27
CA ALA A 8 -2.64 -26.00 9.13
C ALA A 8 -2.96 -24.51 9.10
N LEU A 9 -3.39 -23.98 10.24
CA LEU A 9 -3.20 -22.58 10.57
C LEU A 9 -1.69 -22.39 10.83
N ALA A 10 -0.89 -22.58 9.78
CA ALA A 10 0.39 -21.92 9.66
C ALA A 10 0.05 -20.45 9.41
N LEU A 11 -0.37 -19.76 10.48
CA LEU A 11 0.02 -18.37 10.67
C LEU A 11 1.53 -18.40 10.80
N GLY A 12 2.18 -18.66 9.66
CA GLY A 12 3.57 -18.33 9.47
C GLY A 12 3.61 -16.88 9.86
N VAL A 13 4.27 -16.65 10.99
CA VAL A 13 4.71 -15.34 11.41
C VAL A 13 5.33 -14.74 10.17
N MET A 14 4.58 -13.92 9.44
CA MET A 14 5.17 -12.92 8.59
C MET A 14 5.81 -12.00 9.62
N THR A 15 7.03 -12.35 10.02
CA THR A 15 8.01 -11.38 10.41
C THR A 15 8.05 -10.45 9.21
N LEU A 16 7.18 -9.43 9.22
CA LEU A 16 7.43 -8.18 8.55
C LEU A 16 8.85 -7.87 8.96
N ILE A 17 9.77 -8.08 8.04
CA ILE A 17 11.12 -7.59 8.18
C ILE A 17 10.90 -6.08 8.12
N ILE A 18 10.62 -5.49 9.29
CA ILE A 18 10.72 -4.06 9.54
C ILE A 18 12.21 -3.80 9.45
N GLY A 19 12.69 -3.72 8.21
CA GLY A 19 14.04 -3.33 7.90
C GLY A 19 14.21 -1.92 8.43
N CYS A 20 15.12 -1.77 9.38
CA CYS A 20 15.66 -0.48 9.76
C CYS A 20 16.15 0.23 8.50
N GLY A 21 15.36 1.22 8.04
CA GLY A 21 15.74 2.28 7.13
C GLY A 21 16.27 1.85 5.76
N ASP A 22 15.38 1.58 4.80
CA ASP A 22 15.71 1.59 3.37
C ASP A 22 15.98 3.06 2.89
N GLY A 23 16.90 3.76 3.56
CA GLY A 23 17.32 5.15 3.25
C GLY A 23 16.19 6.18 3.36
N ASP A 24 15.93 6.88 2.24
CA ASP A 24 14.92 7.94 2.09
C ASP A 24 13.47 7.43 2.13
N LEU A 25 13.27 6.11 2.15
CA LEU A 25 11.95 5.47 2.15
C LEU A 25 11.29 5.50 3.53
N VAL A 26 10.00 5.81 3.54
CA VAL A 26 9.18 5.93 4.74
C VAL A 26 8.37 4.65 4.92
N GLU A 27 8.51 4.02 6.08
CA GLU A 27 7.75 2.83 6.46
C GLU A 27 6.23 3.09 6.40
N LEU A 28 5.49 2.16 5.78
CA LEU A 28 4.03 2.21 5.78
C LEU A 28 3.47 1.87 7.16
N LYS A 29 2.76 2.82 7.78
CA LYS A 29 2.13 2.64 9.10
C LYS A 29 0.63 2.84 9.05
N ASN A 30 -0.10 2.14 9.91
CA ASN A 30 -1.51 2.41 10.12
C ASN A 30 -1.69 3.64 11.02
N ASN A 31 -1.83 4.82 10.41
CA ASN A 31 -1.99 6.11 11.11
C ASN A 31 -3.44 6.34 11.61
N GLY A 32 -3.96 5.39 12.41
CA GLY A 32 -5.29 5.49 13.03
C GLY A 32 -6.47 5.14 12.12
N ASN A 33 -6.25 4.36 11.06
CA ASN A 33 -7.35 3.75 10.30
C ASN A 33 -7.79 2.42 10.94
N ASP A 34 -8.90 1.87 10.46
CA ASP A 34 -9.33 0.53 10.82
C ASP A 34 -8.24 -0.50 10.48
N GLN A 35 -7.80 -1.25 11.48
CA GLN A 35 -6.68 -2.18 11.35
C GLN A 35 -7.01 -3.34 10.40
N ALA A 36 -8.24 -3.87 10.45
CA ALA A 36 -8.63 -5.00 9.61
C ALA A 36 -8.67 -4.59 8.13
N MET A 37 -9.16 -3.39 7.81
CA MET A 37 -9.15 -2.88 6.44
C MET A 37 -7.74 -2.52 5.95
N PHE A 38 -6.89 -1.97 6.83
CA PHE A 38 -5.48 -1.71 6.51
C PHE A 38 -4.76 -3.02 6.16
N ASP A 39 -4.90 -4.05 6.98
CA ASP A 39 -4.27 -5.36 6.77
C ASP A 39 -4.80 -6.05 5.51
N LEU A 40 -6.12 -6.05 5.30
CA LEU A 40 -6.74 -6.61 4.10
C LEU A 40 -6.27 -5.89 2.84
N GLY A 41 -6.22 -4.55 2.86
CA GLY A 41 -5.73 -3.75 1.74
C GLY A 41 -4.28 -4.09 1.39
N ASN A 42 -3.40 -4.19 2.39
CA ASN A 42 -2.01 -4.57 2.19
C ASN A 42 -1.89 -6.01 1.66
N GLN A 43 -2.72 -6.94 2.15
CA GLN A 43 -2.74 -8.31 1.66
C GLN A 43 -3.15 -8.38 0.18
N GLU A 44 -4.17 -7.64 -0.25
CA GLU A 44 -4.58 -7.60 -1.65
C GLU A 44 -3.51 -6.97 -2.56
N ILE A 45 -2.79 -5.96 -2.07
CA ILE A 45 -1.63 -5.41 -2.79
C ILE A 45 -0.56 -6.49 -2.94
N MET A 46 -0.20 -7.20 -1.87
CA MET A 46 0.83 -8.25 -1.90
C MET A 46 0.44 -9.44 -2.79
N LYS A 47 -0.84 -9.78 -2.92
CA LYS A 47 -1.30 -10.80 -3.87
C LYS A 47 -1.03 -10.39 -5.32
N LYS A 48 -1.23 -9.10 -5.65
CA LYS A 48 -1.06 -8.56 -7.01
C LYS A 48 0.40 -8.20 -7.34
N TYR A 49 1.17 -7.79 -6.33
CA TYR A 49 2.54 -7.32 -6.45
C TYR A 49 3.46 -8.03 -5.45
N PRO A 50 3.61 -9.37 -5.53
CA PRO A 50 4.28 -10.16 -4.50
C PRO A 50 5.78 -9.87 -4.31
N ASN A 51 6.43 -9.27 -5.32
CA ASN A 51 7.86 -8.96 -5.32
C ASN A 51 8.18 -7.52 -4.89
N TYR A 52 7.16 -6.73 -4.53
CA TYR A 52 7.31 -5.34 -4.12
C TYR A 52 7.23 -5.22 -2.59
N LYS A 53 8.01 -4.31 -2.03
CA LYS A 53 7.82 -3.81 -0.67
C LYS A 53 6.87 -2.61 -0.68
N LEU A 54 6.12 -2.44 0.41
CA LEU A 54 5.14 -1.37 0.59
C LEU A 54 5.73 -0.26 1.46
N TYR A 55 5.53 0.98 1.04
CA TYR A 55 6.01 2.19 1.71
C TYR A 55 4.92 3.25 1.74
N ASP A 56 5.05 4.19 2.67
CA ASP A 56 4.20 5.38 2.71
C ASP A 56 4.48 6.27 1.49
N ILE A 57 3.46 6.94 0.98
CA ILE A 57 3.59 7.89 -0.14
C ILE A 57 4.53 9.05 0.17
N ALA A 58 4.77 9.36 1.44
CA ALA A 58 5.77 10.33 1.88
C ALA A 58 7.18 10.00 1.35
N SER A 59 7.47 8.74 1.04
CA SER A 59 8.71 8.31 0.38
C SER A 59 8.99 9.08 -0.91
N LEU A 60 7.96 9.42 -1.68
CA LEU A 60 8.09 10.18 -2.93
C LEU A 60 8.70 11.57 -2.72
N LYS A 61 8.57 12.17 -1.52
CA LYS A 61 9.16 13.47 -1.22
C LYS A 61 10.68 13.42 -1.06
N ASN A 62 11.20 12.26 -0.68
CA ASN A 62 12.59 12.10 -0.27
C ASN A 62 13.43 11.46 -1.38
N LEU A 63 12.79 10.76 -2.33
CA LEU A 63 13.48 10.12 -3.45
C LEU A 63 13.91 11.13 -4.52
N SER A 64 15.18 11.52 -4.49
CA SER A 64 15.79 12.39 -5.51
C SER A 64 15.74 11.83 -6.93
N SER A 65 15.59 10.50 -7.10
CA SER A 65 15.45 9.86 -8.41
C SER A 65 14.11 10.12 -9.09
N ILE A 66 13.11 10.62 -8.36
CA ILE A 66 11.77 10.92 -8.87
C ILE A 66 11.60 12.44 -8.86
N LYS A 67 11.86 13.07 -10.00
CA LYS A 67 11.91 14.53 -10.13
C LYS A 67 10.60 15.21 -9.69
N GLU A 68 9.44 14.68 -10.08
CA GLU A 68 8.12 15.18 -9.67
C GLU A 68 7.57 14.53 -8.39
N GLY A 69 8.41 13.86 -7.58
CA GLY A 69 7.95 13.06 -6.44
C GLY A 69 7.17 13.87 -5.40
N LYS A 70 7.56 15.13 -5.18
CA LYS A 70 6.87 16.04 -4.26
C LYS A 70 5.48 16.44 -4.79
N GLU A 71 5.37 16.73 -6.07
CA GLU A 71 4.11 17.07 -6.74
C GLU A 71 3.15 15.88 -6.70
N ILE A 72 3.65 14.68 -6.99
CA ILE A 72 2.86 13.43 -6.92
C ILE A 72 2.37 13.19 -5.49
N TYR A 73 3.23 13.36 -4.49
CA TYR A 73 2.85 13.25 -3.09
C TYR A 73 1.70 14.22 -2.73
N VAL A 74 1.79 15.49 -3.16
CA VAL A 74 0.75 16.49 -2.89
C VAL A 74 -0.57 16.11 -3.56
N TRP A 75 -0.52 15.69 -4.83
CA TRP A 75 -1.69 15.23 -5.57
C TRP A 75 -2.36 14.03 -4.89
N ALA A 76 -1.60 12.98 -4.59
CA ALA A 76 -2.10 11.76 -3.95
C ALA A 76 -2.70 12.06 -2.56
N SER A 77 -2.01 12.90 -1.78
CA SER A 77 -2.47 13.32 -0.45
C SER A 77 -3.79 14.07 -0.51
N ASN A 78 -3.96 14.98 -1.48
CA ASN A 78 -5.21 15.72 -1.65
C ASN A 78 -6.34 14.80 -2.12
N HIS A 79 -6.05 13.90 -3.05
CA HIS A 79 -7.04 12.94 -3.52
C HIS A 79 -7.56 12.04 -2.39
N ILE A 80 -6.69 11.53 -1.51
CA ILE A 80 -7.13 10.74 -0.34
C ILE A 80 -7.94 11.57 0.65
N LYS A 81 -7.55 12.83 0.89
CA LYS A 81 -8.35 13.73 1.75
C LYS A 81 -9.75 13.91 1.19
N ASP A 82 -9.90 14.07 -0.11
CA ASP A 82 -11.21 14.26 -0.74
C ASP A 82 -12.03 12.96 -0.77
N MET A 83 -11.40 11.81 -1.05
CA MET A 83 -12.04 10.50 -0.92
C MET A 83 -12.54 10.26 0.51
N LYS A 84 -11.74 10.58 1.53
CA LYS A 84 -12.13 10.41 2.94
C LYS A 84 -13.29 11.31 3.35
N LYS A 85 -13.41 12.51 2.77
CA LYS A 85 -14.58 13.38 2.98
C LYS A 85 -15.84 12.81 2.33
N GLN A 86 -15.71 12.24 1.12
CA GLN A 86 -16.84 11.71 0.35
C GLN A 86 -17.32 10.33 0.83
N SER A 87 -16.42 9.51 1.37
CA SER A 87 -16.71 8.15 1.85
C SER A 87 -15.87 7.84 3.11
N PRO A 88 -16.18 8.46 4.26
CA PRO A 88 -15.41 8.30 5.50
C PRO A 88 -15.44 6.86 6.05
N GLU A 89 -16.41 6.05 5.65
CA GLU A 89 -16.55 4.64 6.01
C GLU A 89 -15.57 3.72 5.26
N LYS A 90 -14.91 4.22 4.22
CA LYS A 90 -13.94 3.47 3.43
C LYS A 90 -12.53 3.73 3.93
N TYR A 91 -11.74 2.66 4.06
CA TYR A 91 -10.30 2.82 4.05
C TYR A 91 -9.86 3.10 2.62
N SER A 92 -9.18 4.23 2.37
CA SER A 92 -8.56 4.49 1.08
C SER A 92 -7.18 5.08 1.31
N ASN A 93 -6.18 4.54 0.60
CA ASN A 93 -4.83 5.04 0.69
C ASN A 93 -4.09 4.86 -0.63
N TYR A 94 -3.17 5.78 -0.90
CA TYR A 94 -2.12 5.50 -1.88
C TYR A 94 -0.96 4.83 -1.15
N ILE A 95 -0.38 3.80 -1.76
CA ILE A 95 0.78 3.11 -1.24
C ILE A 95 1.84 3.14 -2.34
N PHE A 96 3.07 3.50 -1.93
CA PHE A 96 4.23 3.51 -2.81
C PHE A 96 4.89 2.14 -2.73
N LEU A 97 5.12 1.52 -3.89
CA LEU A 97 5.71 0.19 -3.98
C LEU A 97 7.08 0.31 -4.64
N MET A 98 8.07 -0.40 -4.11
CA MET A 98 9.37 -0.54 -4.75
C MET A 98 9.84 -1.99 -4.65
N ASP A 99 10.31 -2.55 -5.78
CA ASP A 99 10.96 -3.86 -5.79
C ASP A 99 12.48 -3.72 -5.59
N LYS A 100 13.18 -4.86 -5.54
CA LYS A 100 14.64 -4.92 -5.35
C LYS A 100 15.44 -4.25 -6.48
N ASP A 101 14.86 -4.15 -7.67
CA ASP A 101 15.50 -3.59 -8.86
C ASP A 101 15.16 -2.10 -9.01
N LYS A 102 14.51 -1.51 -7.99
CA LYS A 102 14.05 -0.12 -7.94
C LYS A 102 13.03 0.20 -9.02
N ASN A 103 12.22 -0.78 -9.44
CA ASN A 103 11.00 -0.46 -10.17
C ASN A 103 9.96 0.06 -9.18
N TYR A 104 9.30 1.16 -9.53
CA TYR A 104 8.34 1.82 -8.66
C TYR A 104 6.91 1.61 -9.16
N ARG A 105 5.97 1.58 -8.22
CA ARG A 105 4.54 1.73 -8.53
C ARG A 105 3.87 2.64 -7.51
N LEU A 106 2.83 3.33 -7.95
CA LEU A 106 1.90 4.00 -7.08
C LEU A 106 0.53 3.32 -7.20
N VAL A 107 0.02 2.80 -6.10
CA VAL A 107 -1.20 2.00 -6.08
C VAL A 107 -2.22 2.66 -5.16
N LEU A 108 -3.46 2.82 -5.65
CA LEU A 108 -4.60 3.18 -4.83
C LEU A 108 -5.24 1.89 -4.33
N VAL A 109 -5.33 1.75 -3.01
CA VAL A 109 -6.18 0.75 -2.37
C VAL A 109 -7.41 1.42 -1.78
N SER A 110 -8.58 0.83 -1.99
CA SER A 110 -9.82 1.27 -1.39
C SER A 110 -10.61 0.06 -0.91
N CYS A 111 -10.94 0.03 0.38
CA CYS A 111 -11.61 -1.06 1.04
C CYS A 111 -12.91 -0.59 1.68
N LEU A 112 -13.91 -1.45 1.62
CA LEU A 112 -15.18 -1.32 2.32
C LEU A 112 -15.57 -2.70 2.86
N LYS A 113 -15.64 -2.83 4.19
CA LYS A 113 -15.88 -4.10 4.88
C LYS A 113 -14.82 -5.14 4.52
N ASP A 114 -15.23 -6.25 3.91
CA ASP A 114 -14.45 -7.43 3.55
C ASP A 114 -13.97 -7.42 2.09
N TYR A 115 -14.12 -6.30 1.40
CA TYR A 115 -13.71 -6.15 0.00
C TYR A 115 -12.74 -4.97 -0.17
N CYS A 116 -11.67 -5.20 -0.94
CA CYS A 116 -10.71 -4.17 -1.35
C CYS A 116 -10.50 -4.19 -2.86
N SER A 117 -10.35 -2.99 -3.44
CA SER A 117 -9.91 -2.78 -4.81
C SER A 117 -8.48 -2.25 -4.81
N VAL A 118 -7.63 -2.80 -5.68
CA VAL A 118 -6.22 -2.44 -5.84
C VAL A 118 -5.99 -1.96 -7.27
N ILE A 119 -5.83 -0.64 -7.44
CA ILE A 119 -5.76 0.04 -8.74
C ILE A 119 -4.36 0.59 -8.94
N ASP A 120 -3.73 0.22 -10.06
CA ASP A 120 -2.44 0.81 -10.45
C ASP A 120 -2.66 2.24 -10.94
N LYS A 121 -1.98 3.19 -10.31
CA LYS A 121 -2.09 4.63 -10.57
C LYS A 121 -0.76 5.23 -10.98
N THR A 122 0.23 4.39 -11.27
CA THR A 122 1.60 4.79 -11.64
C THR A 122 1.59 5.76 -12.82
N LYS A 123 0.90 5.38 -13.91
CA LYS A 123 0.78 6.23 -15.11
C LYS A 123 -0.10 7.47 -14.89
N ASP A 124 -1.21 7.31 -14.18
CA ASP A 124 -2.14 8.42 -13.87
C ASP A 124 -1.44 9.53 -13.06
N ALA A 125 -0.48 9.15 -12.22
CA ALA A 125 0.34 10.04 -11.43
C ALA A 125 1.56 10.60 -12.18
N GLY A 126 1.80 10.16 -13.43
CA GLY A 126 2.99 10.57 -14.18
C GLY A 126 4.30 9.99 -13.65
N LEU A 127 4.26 8.86 -12.92
CA LEU A 127 5.44 8.14 -12.48
C LEU A 127 5.87 7.17 -13.59
N TYR A 128 7.07 7.36 -14.14
CA TYR A 128 7.61 6.60 -15.29
C TYR A 128 8.92 5.89 -14.95
#